data_AF-W9ASP3-F1
#
_entry.id   AF-W9ASP3-F1
#
_cell.length_a   1.000
_cell.length_b   1.000
_cell.length_c   1.000
_cell.angle_alpha   90.00
_cell.angle_beta   90.00
_cell.angle_gamma   90.00
#
_symmetry.space_group_name_H-M   'P 1'
#
loop_
_entity.id
_entity.type
_entity.pdbx_description
1 polymer ?
#
loop_
_entity_poly.entity_id
_entity_poly.type
_entity_poly.pdbx_seq_one_letter_code
_entity_poly.pdbx_strand_id
1 'polypeptide(L)'
;MGRRRQYCRQSCRQRAYEQRAQVKGTSLAPDAVVLTADEAADLADRVYQVRCAAEDIATAVAEGAQGSELRALCDVLVEAAKAADGWR
;
A
#
# COMPACT_ATOMS: atom_id res chain seq x y z
N MET A 1 26.93 -29.52 11.57
CA MET A 1 25.85 -28.51 11.59
C MET A 1 24.92 -28.76 10.42
N GLY A 2 23.64 -29.07 10.66
CA GLY A 2 22.67 -29.45 9.62
C GLY A 2 21.84 -28.28 9.08
N ARG A 3 21.27 -28.46 7.89
CA ARG A 3 20.38 -27.46 7.26
C ARG A 3 19.15 -27.22 8.15
N ARG A 4 18.88 -25.96 8.47
CA ARG A 4 17.71 -25.57 9.27
C ARG A 4 16.40 -25.92 8.54
N ARG A 5 15.36 -26.24 9.31
CA ARG A 5 14.02 -26.52 8.79
C ARG A 5 13.49 -25.28 8.07
N GLN A 6 13.03 -25.46 6.84
CA GLN A 6 12.48 -24.38 6.00
C GLN A 6 11.14 -23.84 6.51
N TYR A 7 10.38 -24.64 7.26
CA TYR A 7 9.06 -24.27 7.75
C TYR A 7 8.91 -24.58 9.24
N CYS A 8 8.23 -23.66 9.95
CA CYS A 8 7.93 -23.78 11.37
C CYS A 8 7.06 -25.00 11.69
N ARG A 9 5.99 -25.22 10.91
CA ARG A 9 4.95 -26.23 11.13
C ARG A 9 4.30 -26.64 9.79
N GLN A 10 3.48 -27.71 9.82
CA GLN A 10 2.75 -28.20 8.64
C GLN A 10 1.76 -27.16 8.09
N SER A 11 1.09 -26.38 8.95
CA SER A 11 0.25 -25.25 8.54
C SER A 11 1.03 -24.15 7.80
N CYS A 12 2.24 -23.81 8.27
CA CYS A 12 3.13 -22.86 7.60
C CYS A 12 3.49 -23.36 6.18
N ARG A 13 3.71 -24.67 6.04
CA ARG A 13 4.00 -25.31 4.75
C ARG A 13 2.79 -25.32 3.82
N GLN A 14 1.60 -25.57 4.36
CA GLN A 14 0.34 -25.61 3.62
C GLN A 14 0.00 -24.24 3.02
N ARG A 15 0.08 -23.16 3.83
CA ARG A 15 -0.12 -21.79 3.34
C ARG A 15 0.85 -21.42 2.22
N ALA A 16 2.13 -21.78 2.37
CA ALA A 16 3.13 -21.56 1.34
C ALA A 16 2.89 -22.41 0.08
N TYR A 17 2.20 -23.55 0.19
CA TYR A 17 1.77 -24.34 -0.98
C TYR A 17 0.57 -23.69 -1.67
N GLU A 18 -0.46 -23.29 -0.91
CA GLU A 18 -1.67 -22.65 -1.45
C GLU A 18 -1.33 -21.37 -2.22
N GLN A 19 -0.48 -20.51 -1.64
CA GLN A 19 -0.01 -19.31 -2.32
C GLN A 19 0.69 -19.63 -3.66
N ARG A 20 1.55 -20.66 -3.69
CA ARG A 20 2.24 -21.09 -4.93
C ARG A 20 1.28 -21.77 -5.91
N ALA A 21 0.29 -22.50 -5.42
CA ALA A 21 -0.68 -23.22 -6.23
C ALA A 21 -1.63 -22.25 -6.95
N GLN A 22 -2.02 -21.14 -6.30
CA GLN A 22 -2.86 -20.11 -6.92
C GLN A 22 -2.18 -19.39 -8.10
N VAL A 23 -0.85 -19.36 -8.13
CA VAL A 23 -0.05 -18.74 -9.20
C VAL A 23 0.48 -19.79 -10.19
N LYS A 24 0.21 -21.08 -9.96
CA LYS A 24 0.76 -22.17 -10.77
C LYS A 24 0.09 -22.22 -12.14
N GLY A 25 0.87 -21.97 -13.19
CA GLY A 25 0.37 -21.96 -14.58
C GLY A 25 0.03 -20.57 -15.12
N THR A 26 0.21 -19.52 -14.31
CA THR A 26 0.17 -18.13 -14.78
C THR A 26 1.61 -17.67 -15.07
N SER A 27 1.78 -16.69 -15.97
CA SER A 27 3.08 -16.07 -16.28
C SER A 27 3.50 -15.03 -15.23
N LEU A 28 2.93 -15.08 -14.03
CA LEU A 28 3.16 -14.08 -12.99
C LEU A 28 4.53 -14.30 -12.33
N ALA A 29 5.23 -13.19 -12.08
CA ALA A 29 6.49 -13.22 -11.36
C ALA A 29 6.28 -13.69 -9.90
N PRO A 30 7.28 -14.33 -9.27
CA PRO A 30 7.16 -14.80 -7.88
C PRO A 30 6.88 -13.70 -6.84
N ASP A 31 7.18 -12.45 -7.17
CA ASP A 31 6.99 -11.24 -6.37
C ASP A 31 5.81 -10.38 -6.85
N ALA A 32 5.02 -10.89 -7.81
CA ALA A 32 3.83 -10.19 -8.27
C ALA A 32 2.79 -10.07 -7.16
N VAL A 33 2.17 -8.90 -7.07
CA VAL A 33 0.96 -8.69 -6.28
C VAL A 33 -0.23 -8.83 -7.24
N VAL A 34 -1.21 -9.64 -6.85
CA VAL A 34 -2.47 -9.79 -7.58
C VAL A 34 -3.54 -9.05 -6.80
N LEU A 35 -4.16 -8.07 -7.46
CA LEU A 35 -5.31 -7.32 -6.96
C LEU A 35 -6.52 -7.62 -7.84
N THR A 36 -7.70 -7.60 -7.25
CA THR A 36 -8.95 -7.46 -8.00
C THR A 36 -9.02 -6.08 -8.68
N ALA A 37 -9.93 -5.92 -9.64
CA ALA A 37 -10.15 -4.62 -10.28
C ALA A 37 -10.57 -3.55 -9.25
N ASP A 38 -11.43 -3.93 -8.30
CA ASP A 38 -11.92 -3.03 -7.25
C ASP A 38 -10.79 -2.64 -6.29
N GLU A 39 -9.96 -3.59 -5.83
CA GLU A 39 -8.80 -3.27 -4.98
C GLU A 39 -7.78 -2.36 -5.69
N ALA A 40 -7.59 -2.54 -7.00
CA ALA A 40 -6.71 -1.67 -7.79
C ALA A 40 -7.29 -0.25 -7.93
N ALA A 41 -8.60 -0.13 -8.14
CA ALA A 41 -9.30 1.16 -8.19
C ALA A 41 -9.22 1.87 -6.83
N ASP A 42 -9.53 1.17 -5.74
CA ASP A 42 -9.46 1.71 -4.37
C ASP A 42 -8.04 2.15 -3.99
N LEU A 43 -7.01 1.44 -4.45
CA LEU A 43 -5.62 1.87 -4.25
C LEU A 43 -5.31 3.13 -5.07
N ALA A 44 -5.75 3.20 -6.32
CA ALA A 44 -5.55 4.37 -7.18
C ALA A 44 -6.23 5.62 -6.59
N ASP A 45 -7.45 5.48 -6.09
CA ASP A 45 -8.20 6.57 -5.46
C ASP A 45 -7.52 7.10 -4.19
N ARG A 46 -7.00 6.20 -3.35
CA ARG A 46 -6.25 6.61 -2.14
C ARG A 46 -4.94 7.32 -2.49
N VAL A 47 -4.21 6.84 -3.49
CA VAL A 47 -3.00 7.53 -3.99
C VAL A 47 -3.34 8.90 -4.59
N TYR A 48 -4.47 9.00 -5.30
CA TYR A 48 -4.97 10.27 -5.82
C TYR A 48 -5.24 11.27 -4.69
N GLN A 49 -5.89 10.84 -3.61
CA GLN A 49 -6.14 11.70 -2.44
C GLN A 49 -4.85 12.23 -1.81
N VAL A 50 -3.82 11.39 -1.67
CA VAL A 50 -2.50 11.82 -1.17
C VAL A 50 -1.90 12.89 -2.07
N ARG A 51 -1.95 12.70 -3.39
CA ARG A 51 -1.45 13.70 -4.34
C ARG A 51 -2.18 15.03 -4.19
N CYS A 52 -3.51 15.01 -4.17
CA CYS A 52 -4.31 16.24 -4.02
C CYS A 52 -4.00 16.96 -2.71
N ALA A 53 -3.93 16.25 -1.58
CA ALA A 53 -3.57 16.87 -0.31
C ALA A 53 -2.16 17.52 -0.34
N ALA A 54 -1.21 16.95 -1.08
CA ALA A 54 0.10 17.56 -1.28
C ALA A 54 0.05 18.79 -2.21
N GLU A 55 -0.76 18.75 -3.27
CA GLU A 55 -1.01 19.86 -4.20
C GLU A 55 -1.69 21.05 -3.47
N ASP A 56 -2.62 20.77 -2.56
CA ASP A 56 -3.27 21.79 -1.73
C ASP A 56 -2.25 22.50 -0.83
N ILE A 57 -1.32 21.77 -0.21
CA ILE A 57 -0.22 22.37 0.56
C ILE A 57 0.66 23.24 -0.34
N ALA A 58 1.02 22.76 -1.54
CA ALA A 58 1.84 23.53 -2.46
C ALA A 58 1.16 24.85 -2.87
N THR A 59 -0.16 24.80 -3.09
CA THR A 59 -0.99 25.98 -3.40
C THR A 59 -1.03 26.93 -2.22
N ALA A 60 -1.33 26.44 -1.01
CA ALA A 60 -1.37 27.24 0.20
C ALA A 60 -0.02 27.92 0.50
N VAL A 61 1.10 27.22 0.27
CA VAL A 61 2.44 27.81 0.38
C VAL A 61 2.65 28.93 -0.64
N ALA A 62 2.25 28.72 -1.90
CA ALA A 62 2.36 29.73 -2.94
C ALA A 62 1.51 30.98 -2.66
N GLU A 63 0.37 30.81 -1.99
CA GLU A 63 -0.54 31.89 -1.61
C GLU A 63 -0.16 32.57 -0.27
N GLY A 64 0.86 32.07 0.43
CA GLY A 64 1.30 32.63 1.70
C GLY A 64 0.36 32.32 2.87
N ALA A 65 -0.29 31.16 2.84
CA ALA A 65 -1.16 30.67 3.89
C ALA A 65 -0.47 30.67 5.27
N GLN A 66 -1.26 30.90 6.32
CA GLN A 66 -0.73 30.97 7.67
C GLN A 66 -0.33 29.59 8.18
N GLY A 67 0.59 29.55 9.16
CA GLY A 67 1.09 28.30 9.71
C GLY A 67 0.02 27.37 10.30
N SER A 68 -1.12 27.90 10.78
CA SER A 68 -2.24 27.10 11.25
C SER A 68 -2.97 26.35 10.13
N GLU A 69 -3.13 27.00 8.97
CA GLU A 69 -3.75 26.41 7.78
C GLU A 69 -2.83 25.35 7.17
N LEU A 70 -1.55 25.66 7.02
CA LEU A 70 -0.55 24.68 6.57
C LEU A 70 -0.49 23.46 7.50
N ARG A 71 -0.62 23.65 8.81
CA ARG A 71 -0.69 22.53 9.76
C ARG A 71 -1.91 21.65 9.51
N ALA A 72 -3.08 22.25 9.32
CA ALA A 72 -4.30 21.50 9.04
C ALA A 72 -4.19 20.70 7.72
N LEU A 73 -3.61 21.29 6.66
CA LEU A 73 -3.39 20.60 5.39
C LEU A 73 -2.37 19.47 5.53
N CYS A 74 -1.30 19.66 6.30
CA CYS A 74 -0.36 18.58 6.62
C CYS A 74 -1.03 17.43 7.39
N ASP A 75 -1.93 17.73 8.33
CA ASP A 75 -2.67 16.69 9.06
C ASP A 75 -3.56 15.88 8.09
N VAL A 76 -4.25 16.55 7.15
CA VAL A 76 -5.05 15.89 6.10
C VAL A 76 -4.17 15.00 5.22
N LEU A 77 -3.00 15.48 4.78
CA LEU A 77 -2.06 14.70 3.98
C LEU A 77 -1.59 13.45 4.72
N VAL A 78 -1.27 13.57 6.01
CA VAL A 78 -0.84 12.44 6.84
C VAL A 78 -1.95 11.40 6.99
N GLU A 79 -3.20 11.82 7.18
CA GLU A 79 -4.33 10.90 7.24
C GLU A 79 -4.59 10.20 5.90
N ALA A 80 -4.50 10.93 4.78
CA ALA A 80 -4.60 10.33 3.45
C ALA A 80 -3.49 9.30 3.20
N ALA A 81 -2.25 9.60 3.63
CA ALA A 81 -1.13 8.67 3.50
C ALA A 81 -1.33 7.40 4.34
N LYS A 82 -1.81 7.52 5.58
CA LYS A 82 -2.14 6.36 6.43
C LYS A 82 -3.24 5.50 5.82
N ALA A 83 -4.27 6.13 5.24
CA ALA A 83 -5.34 5.41 4.55
C ALA A 83 -4.81 4.64 3.32
N ALA A 84 -3.86 5.25 2.59
CA ALA A 84 -3.19 4.61 1.48
C ALA A 84 -2.31 3.43 1.92
N ASP A 85 -1.58 3.53 3.04
CA ASP A 85 -0.64 2.49 3.53
C ASP A 85 -1.31 1.14 3.87
N GLY A 86 -2.59 1.13 4.23
CA GLY A 86 -3.34 -0.07 4.65
C GLY A 86 -3.73 -1.05 3.54
N TRP A 87 -3.15 -0.98 2.34
CA TRP A 87 -3.47 -1.85 1.21
C TRP A 87 -2.85 -3.26 1.27
N ARG A 88 -2.20 -3.60 2.38
CA ARG A 88 -1.41 -4.83 2.59
C ARG A 88 -1.99 -5.69 3.71
#